data_AF-A0A7L3JWC1-F1
#
_entry.id   AF-A0A7L3JWC1-F1
#
_cell.length_a   1.000
_cell.length_b   1.000
_cell.length_c   1.000
_cell.angle_alpha   90.00
_cell.angle_beta   90.00
_cell.angle_gamma   90.00
#
_symmetry.space_group_name_H-M   'P 1'
#
loop_
_entity.id
_entity.type
_entity.pdbx_description
1 polymer ?
#
loop_
_entity_poly.entity_id
_entity_poly.type
_entity_poly.pdbx_seq_one_letter_code
_entity_poly.pdbx_strand_id
1 'polypeptide(L)'
;RTCRGKDGKLYANLVCPVDVTEMPSGTLPDIQSTEEAIRLLNVMKTNKQKFFLAVGYHKPHIPLRYPQEFLKLYPLENITLAPDPWVPEKLPSVAYNPWMDIRQRDDVEALNVSFPYGPLPDDFQRQIRQSYYAAVSYLDMQVGLLLNALDDVGLSNSTIVVFTADHGWSLGEHGEWAKYSNFDVATRVPLMFYVPGMTTSSVSQGERIFPYLDPFSHILGLVPQGRSKKVVELVSLFSTLAELAGLQVPPVCPETSFHVALCTEGASIVRYFNASEEKVEEEKDGCDDTYRCFNEEPVAFSQYPRPADTPQWNSDKPKLKDIRIMGYSMRTIDYRYTVWVQFNPNNFSANFEDVHAGELYMVETDPNQDYNIYNNTSHG
;
A
#
# COMPACT_ATOMS: atom_id res chain seq x y z
N ARG A 1 6.24 23.68 -11.75
CA ARG A 1 7.00 22.92 -12.78
C ARG A 1 8.44 22.81 -12.29
N THR A 2 8.97 21.60 -12.13
CA THR A 2 10.32 21.36 -11.59
C THR A 2 11.11 20.32 -12.38
N CYS A 3 10.48 19.61 -13.31
CA CYS A 3 11.13 18.56 -14.09
C CYS A 3 11.75 19.18 -15.34
N ARG A 4 13.06 19.05 -15.51
CA ARG A 4 13.76 19.63 -16.66
C ARG A 4 13.57 18.74 -17.89
N GLY A 5 12.98 19.28 -18.96
CA GLY A 5 12.82 18.58 -20.23
C GLY A 5 14.11 18.58 -21.07
N LYS A 6 14.11 17.82 -22.17
CA LYS A 6 15.25 17.75 -23.11
C LYS A 6 15.59 19.10 -23.76
N ASP A 7 14.63 20.02 -23.83
CA ASP A 7 14.79 21.39 -24.34
C ASP A 7 15.28 22.38 -23.26
N GLY A 8 15.58 21.89 -22.05
CA GLY A 8 16.05 22.68 -20.92
C GLY A 8 14.96 23.44 -20.15
N LYS A 9 13.69 23.39 -20.59
CA LYS A 9 12.58 24.05 -19.89
C LYS A 9 12.06 23.20 -18.73
N LEU A 10 11.34 23.84 -17.81
CA LEU A 10 10.71 23.16 -16.67
C LEU A 10 9.27 22.76 -16.99
N TYR A 11 8.90 21.53 -16.63
CA TYR A 11 7.60 20.91 -16.82
C TYR A 11 7.01 20.35 -15.51
N ALA A 12 5.75 19.96 -15.56
CA ALA A 12 5.03 19.20 -14.53
C ALA A 12 4.85 17.74 -14.98
N ASN A 13 5.97 17.10 -15.34
CA ASN A 13 6.02 15.72 -15.80
C ASN A 13 5.66 14.71 -14.70
N LEU A 14 5.16 13.55 -15.11
CA LEU A 14 5.02 12.36 -14.29
C LEU A 14 6.40 11.78 -13.96
N VAL A 15 7.22 11.57 -15.00
CA VAL A 15 8.59 11.05 -14.89
C VAL A 15 9.54 12.23 -14.67
N CYS A 16 10.18 12.28 -13.50
CA CYS A 16 10.88 13.47 -13.04
C CYS A 16 12.20 13.16 -12.30
N PRO A 17 13.16 12.45 -12.91
CA PRO A 17 14.51 12.37 -12.35
C PRO A 17 15.12 13.77 -12.29
N VAL A 18 15.74 14.13 -11.16
CA VAL A 18 16.27 15.48 -10.94
C VAL A 18 17.68 15.48 -10.35
N ASP A 19 18.44 16.52 -10.65
CA ASP A 19 19.56 16.94 -9.81
C ASP A 19 18.99 17.69 -8.60
N VAL A 20 19.23 17.16 -7.39
CA VAL A 20 18.69 17.72 -6.15
C VAL A 20 19.19 19.14 -5.91
N THR A 21 20.41 19.47 -6.33
CA THR A 21 20.99 20.81 -6.15
C THR A 21 20.31 21.88 -6.99
N GLU A 22 19.63 21.48 -8.08
CA GLU A 22 18.85 22.36 -8.94
C GLU A 22 17.38 22.51 -8.51
N MET A 23 16.93 21.71 -7.53
CA MET A 23 15.57 21.81 -7.01
C MET A 23 15.38 23.08 -6.18
N PRO A 24 14.15 23.63 -6.11
CA PRO A 24 13.84 24.69 -5.16
C PRO A 24 14.27 24.27 -3.75
N SER A 25 15.05 25.13 -3.09
CA SER A 25 15.69 24.89 -1.78
C SER A 25 16.74 23.78 -1.75
N GLY A 26 17.17 23.24 -2.89
CA GLY A 26 18.24 22.24 -2.97
C GLY A 26 17.92 20.92 -2.26
N THR A 27 16.64 20.53 -2.17
CA THR A 27 16.19 19.35 -1.41
C THR A 27 14.90 18.74 -1.98
N LEU A 28 14.47 17.62 -1.40
CA LEU A 28 13.22 16.92 -1.68
C LEU A 28 12.45 16.66 -0.37
N PRO A 29 11.10 16.55 -0.41
CA PRO A 29 10.29 16.39 0.80
C PRO A 29 10.69 15.22 1.71
N ASP A 30 11.09 14.09 1.13
CA ASP A 30 11.45 12.90 1.91
C ASP A 30 12.84 13.04 2.56
N ILE A 31 13.76 13.82 1.96
CA ILE A 31 15.04 14.21 2.60
C ILE A 31 14.73 15.04 3.85
N GLN A 32 13.88 16.07 3.70
CA GLN A 32 13.51 16.96 4.80
C GLN A 32 12.80 16.20 5.94
N SER A 33 11.94 15.24 5.59
CA SER A 33 11.23 14.40 6.56
C SER A 33 12.18 13.51 7.34
N THR A 34 13.16 12.88 6.66
CA THR A 34 14.19 12.07 7.31
C THR A 34 15.07 12.91 8.23
N GLU A 35 15.56 14.06 7.77
CA GLU A 35 16.40 14.96 8.58
C GLU A 35 15.69 15.42 9.85
N GLU A 36 14.41 15.81 9.74
CA GLU A 36 13.63 16.26 10.89
C GLU A 36 13.30 15.10 11.84
N ALA A 37 12.97 13.92 11.33
CA ALA A 37 12.74 12.73 12.15
C ALA A 37 14.01 12.35 12.95
N ILE A 38 15.19 12.38 12.32
CA ILE A 38 16.48 12.16 12.98
C ILE A 38 16.74 13.22 14.06
N ARG A 39 16.44 14.49 13.78
CA ARG A 39 16.56 15.57 14.77
C ARG A 39 15.65 15.31 15.97
N LEU A 40 14.40 14.90 15.75
CA LEU A 40 13.44 14.57 16.80
C LEU A 40 13.90 13.36 17.64
N LEU A 41 14.42 12.29 17.02
CA LEU A 41 14.98 11.14 17.75
C LEU A 41 16.09 11.55 18.72
N ASN A 42 16.98 12.45 18.30
CA ASN A 42 18.04 12.99 19.17
C ASN A 42 17.47 13.78 20.37
N VAL A 43 16.41 14.56 20.16
CA VAL A 43 15.72 15.28 21.25
C VAL A 43 15.08 14.30 22.24
N MET A 44 14.40 13.27 21.73
CA MET A 44 13.73 12.26 22.58
C MET A 44 14.73 11.48 23.43
N LYS A 45 15.88 11.11 22.86
CA LYS A 45 16.98 10.48 23.61
C LYS A 45 17.45 11.34 24.78
N THR A 46 17.70 12.63 24.54
CA THR A 46 18.17 13.56 25.58
C THR A 46 17.15 13.69 26.71
N ASN A 47 15.87 13.76 26.36
CA ASN A 47 14.78 13.94 27.34
C ASN A 47 14.36 12.64 28.03
N LYS A 48 14.84 11.47 27.59
CA LYS A 48 14.47 10.14 28.10
C LYS A 48 12.95 9.88 28.12
N GLN A 49 12.22 10.44 27.15
CA GLN A 49 10.77 10.26 27.04
C GLN A 49 10.43 9.14 26.05
N LYS A 50 9.36 8.39 26.35
CA LYS A 50 8.72 7.53 25.35
C LYS A 50 8.11 8.40 24.26
N PHE A 51 8.12 7.93 23.03
CA PHE A 51 7.58 8.67 21.89
C PHE A 51 6.70 7.79 21.02
N PHE A 52 5.79 8.44 20.31
CA PHE A 52 5.13 7.91 19.12
C PHE A 52 5.50 8.86 17.98
N LEU A 53 6.31 8.39 17.03
CA LEU A 53 6.78 9.18 15.90
C LEU A 53 6.26 8.55 14.61
N ALA A 54 5.32 9.24 13.96
CA ALA A 54 4.85 8.86 12.63
C ALA A 54 5.62 9.66 11.57
N VAL A 55 6.29 8.95 10.66
CA VAL A 55 7.01 9.54 9.53
C VAL A 55 6.32 9.09 8.25
N GLY A 56 5.60 10.02 7.62
CA GLY A 56 4.90 9.76 6.35
C GLY A 56 5.74 10.19 5.17
N TYR A 57 6.34 9.24 4.47
CA TYR A 57 7.06 9.50 3.22
C TYR A 57 6.10 9.73 2.04
N HIS A 58 6.54 10.54 1.07
CA HIS A 58 5.79 10.89 -0.12
C HIS A 58 6.06 9.98 -1.31
N LYS A 59 7.31 9.58 -1.58
CA LYS A 59 7.59 8.64 -2.67
C LYS A 59 7.14 7.23 -2.28
N PRO A 60 6.65 6.41 -3.22
CA PRO A 60 6.65 6.60 -4.68
C PRO A 60 5.40 7.29 -5.27
N HIS A 61 4.58 8.00 -4.49
CA HIS A 61 3.42 8.74 -5.04
C HIS A 61 3.86 9.71 -6.16
N ILE A 62 2.99 9.97 -7.14
CA ILE A 62 3.27 10.89 -8.25
C ILE A 62 3.46 12.36 -7.78
N PRO A 63 4.19 13.21 -8.55
CA PRO A 63 5.08 12.83 -9.64
C PRO A 63 6.28 12.03 -9.11
N LEU A 64 6.84 11.19 -9.98
CA LEU A 64 7.99 10.35 -9.70
C LEU A 64 9.27 11.21 -9.74
N ARG A 65 9.40 12.06 -8.71
CA ARG A 65 10.51 12.98 -8.50
C ARG A 65 11.48 12.46 -7.46
N TYR A 66 12.67 12.09 -7.90
CA TYR A 66 13.72 11.45 -7.11
C TYR A 66 15.10 11.83 -7.67
N PRO A 67 16.20 11.65 -6.89
CA PRO A 67 17.56 11.93 -7.37
C PRO A 67 17.91 11.06 -8.58
N GLN A 68 18.34 11.69 -9.68
CA GLN A 68 18.50 11.02 -10.98
C GLN A 68 19.49 9.84 -10.98
N GLU A 69 20.43 9.79 -10.04
CA GLU A 69 21.40 8.71 -9.88
C GLU A 69 20.75 7.34 -9.65
N PHE A 70 19.55 7.29 -9.07
CA PHE A 70 18.81 6.03 -8.86
C PHE A 70 18.36 5.36 -10.16
N LEU A 71 18.34 6.09 -11.29
CA LEU A 71 18.11 5.48 -12.60
C LEU A 71 19.17 4.42 -12.95
N LYS A 72 20.40 4.56 -12.43
CA LYS A 72 21.51 3.64 -12.72
C LYS A 72 21.24 2.20 -12.22
N LEU A 73 20.38 2.06 -11.20
CA LEU A 73 19.98 0.75 -10.66
C LEU A 73 19.07 -0.02 -11.61
N TYR A 74 18.41 0.69 -12.53
CA TYR A 74 17.34 0.15 -13.37
C TYR A 74 17.55 0.55 -14.84
N PRO A 75 18.57 0.01 -15.55
CA PRO A 75 18.71 0.24 -16.99
C PRO A 75 17.43 -0.12 -17.73
N LEU A 76 16.95 0.76 -18.62
CA LEU A 76 15.64 0.64 -19.25
C LEU A 76 15.53 -0.63 -20.10
N GLU A 77 16.64 -1.11 -20.65
CA GLU A 77 16.77 -2.33 -21.44
C GLU A 77 16.42 -3.58 -20.64
N ASN A 78 16.56 -3.51 -19.31
CA ASN A 78 16.24 -4.61 -18.39
C ASN A 78 14.83 -4.50 -17.78
N ILE A 79 14.08 -3.44 -18.12
CA ILE A 79 12.71 -3.24 -17.62
C ILE A 79 11.71 -3.84 -18.60
N THR A 80 10.93 -4.81 -18.13
CA THR A 80 9.80 -5.39 -18.88
C THR A 80 8.51 -4.61 -18.60
N LEU A 81 7.49 -4.83 -19.43
CA LEU A 81 6.11 -4.44 -19.11
C LEU A 81 5.59 -5.26 -17.90
N ALA A 82 4.38 -4.94 -17.44
CA ALA A 82 3.62 -5.83 -16.57
C ALA A 82 3.40 -7.20 -17.27
N PRO A 83 3.18 -8.29 -16.52
CA PRO A 83 2.87 -9.61 -17.11
C PRO A 83 1.60 -9.62 -17.97
N ASP A 84 0.66 -8.75 -17.63
CA ASP A 84 -0.73 -8.65 -18.05
C ASP A 84 -1.10 -7.20 -18.46
N PRO A 85 -0.40 -6.58 -19.43
CA PRO A 85 -0.53 -5.15 -19.75
C PRO A 85 -1.83 -4.77 -20.49
N TRP A 86 -2.72 -5.72 -20.75
CA TRP A 86 -3.97 -5.52 -21.48
C TRP A 86 -5.17 -5.52 -20.54
N VAL A 87 -6.23 -4.81 -20.93
CA VAL A 87 -7.51 -4.87 -20.21
C VAL A 87 -8.12 -6.27 -20.37
N PRO A 88 -8.37 -7.02 -19.28
CA PRO A 88 -8.95 -8.36 -19.38
C PRO A 88 -10.35 -8.31 -20.01
N GLU A 89 -10.65 -9.27 -20.90
CA GLU A 89 -11.91 -9.31 -21.65
C GLU A 89 -13.15 -9.34 -20.74
N LYS A 90 -13.04 -10.01 -19.58
CA LYS A 90 -14.12 -10.20 -18.61
C LYS A 90 -14.04 -9.27 -17.40
N LEU A 91 -13.19 -8.25 -17.43
CA LEU A 91 -13.19 -7.19 -16.42
C LEU A 91 -14.44 -6.32 -16.63
N PRO A 92 -15.42 -6.29 -15.70
CA PRO A 92 -16.58 -5.43 -15.86
C PRO A 92 -16.15 -3.95 -15.86
N SER A 93 -16.74 -3.14 -16.75
CA SER A 93 -16.34 -1.74 -16.93
C SER A 93 -16.43 -0.90 -15.64
N VAL A 94 -17.33 -1.26 -14.72
CA VAL A 94 -17.50 -0.58 -13.43
C VAL A 94 -16.27 -0.75 -12.54
N ALA A 95 -15.54 -1.86 -12.66
CA ALA A 95 -14.32 -2.11 -11.90
C ALA A 95 -13.14 -1.30 -12.43
N TYR A 96 -13.12 -0.95 -13.72
CA TYR A 96 -11.99 -0.27 -14.35
C TYR A 96 -11.85 1.19 -13.90
N ASN A 97 -10.62 1.60 -13.52
CA ASN A 97 -10.32 2.99 -13.22
C ASN A 97 -9.63 3.74 -14.38
N PRO A 98 -10.07 4.94 -14.80
CA PRO A 98 -9.51 5.64 -15.98
C PRO A 98 -8.20 6.41 -15.75
N TRP A 99 -7.65 6.42 -14.53
CA TRP A 99 -6.33 6.97 -14.18
C TRP A 99 -6.10 8.43 -14.63
N MET A 100 -7.12 9.27 -14.45
CA MET A 100 -7.18 10.66 -14.87
C MET A 100 -6.11 11.56 -14.24
N ASP A 101 -5.64 11.26 -13.03
CA ASP A 101 -4.63 12.08 -12.34
C ASP A 101 -3.27 12.08 -13.07
N ILE A 102 -2.86 10.94 -13.63
CA ILE A 102 -1.59 10.88 -14.38
C ILE A 102 -1.71 11.50 -15.78
N ARG A 103 -2.91 11.48 -16.39
CA ARG A 103 -3.17 12.06 -17.73
C ARG A 103 -2.97 13.57 -17.79
N GLN A 104 -3.02 14.26 -16.65
CA GLN A 104 -2.84 15.71 -16.55
C GLN A 104 -1.35 16.15 -16.47
N ARG A 105 -0.41 15.19 -16.49
CA ARG A 105 1.03 15.51 -16.48
C ARG A 105 1.49 15.84 -17.89
N ASP A 106 2.34 16.86 -18.01
CA ASP A 106 2.72 17.46 -19.31
C ASP A 106 3.27 16.39 -20.30
N ASP A 107 4.04 15.42 -19.80
CA ASP A 107 4.61 14.30 -20.57
C ASP A 107 3.58 13.23 -20.97
N VAL A 108 2.55 13.00 -20.15
CA VAL A 108 1.46 12.05 -20.45
C VAL A 108 0.44 12.66 -21.40
N GLU A 109 0.08 13.94 -21.18
CA GLU A 109 -0.83 14.69 -22.03
C GLU A 109 -0.29 14.76 -23.48
N ALA A 110 1.01 14.97 -23.64
CA ALA A 110 1.68 15.02 -24.93
C ALA A 110 1.59 13.71 -25.74
N LEU A 111 1.32 12.57 -25.09
CA LEU A 111 1.14 11.28 -25.76
C LEU A 111 -0.25 11.13 -26.40
N ASN A 112 -1.20 12.02 -26.07
CA ASN A 112 -2.57 12.01 -26.58
C ASN A 112 -3.25 10.63 -26.45
N VAL A 113 -3.11 10.03 -25.26
CA VAL A 113 -3.57 8.66 -25.00
C VAL A 113 -5.09 8.61 -24.90
N SER A 114 -5.71 7.67 -25.61
CA SER A 114 -7.17 7.49 -25.63
C SER A 114 -7.76 7.29 -24.23
N PHE A 115 -8.90 7.93 -24.00
CA PHE A 115 -9.74 7.70 -22.82
C PHE A 115 -10.79 6.62 -23.12
N PRO A 116 -11.17 5.75 -22.15
CA PRO A 116 -10.60 5.60 -20.81
C PRO A 116 -9.47 4.57 -20.71
N TYR A 117 -9.29 3.73 -21.72
CA TYR A 117 -8.49 2.50 -21.61
C TYR A 117 -7.03 2.63 -22.07
N GLY A 118 -6.66 3.72 -22.74
CA GLY A 118 -5.35 3.81 -23.40
C GLY A 118 -5.21 2.81 -24.56
N PRO A 119 -4.09 2.06 -24.67
CA PRO A 119 -3.00 1.94 -23.69
C PRO A 119 -1.98 3.08 -23.74
N LEU A 120 -1.14 3.20 -22.70
CA LEU A 120 0.10 3.98 -22.79
C LEU A 120 1.08 3.28 -23.77
N PRO A 121 1.90 4.01 -24.55
CA PRO A 121 2.93 3.39 -25.37
C PRO A 121 3.94 2.59 -24.54
N ASP A 122 4.35 1.41 -25.01
CA ASP A 122 5.24 0.49 -24.28
C ASP A 122 6.52 1.14 -23.75
N ASP A 123 7.15 2.00 -24.55
CA ASP A 123 8.35 2.73 -24.13
C ASP A 123 8.09 3.61 -22.91
N PHE A 124 6.92 4.25 -22.85
CA PHE A 124 6.53 5.10 -21.73
C PHE A 124 6.07 4.27 -20.53
N GLN A 125 5.42 3.13 -20.74
CA GLN A 125 5.12 2.17 -19.65
C GLN A 125 6.39 1.73 -18.93
N ARG A 126 7.44 1.35 -19.68
CA ARG A 126 8.75 1.00 -19.11
C ARG A 126 9.40 2.17 -18.37
N GLN A 127 9.27 3.39 -18.87
CA GLN A 127 9.79 4.60 -18.18
C GLN A 127 9.08 4.87 -16.85
N ILE A 128 7.75 4.68 -16.78
CA ILE A 128 7.01 4.80 -15.52
C ILE A 128 7.50 3.73 -14.53
N ARG A 129 7.62 2.47 -14.96
CA ARG A 129 8.11 1.37 -14.12
C ARG A 129 9.52 1.62 -13.60
N GLN A 130 10.45 2.00 -14.49
CA GLN A 130 11.81 2.41 -14.13
C GLN A 130 11.79 3.52 -13.07
N SER A 131 10.97 4.54 -13.27
CA SER A 131 10.89 5.70 -12.38
C SER A 131 10.25 5.35 -11.04
N TYR A 132 9.27 4.45 -11.03
CA TYR A 132 8.65 3.95 -9.81
C TYR A 132 9.66 3.14 -8.99
N TYR A 133 10.41 2.23 -9.62
CA TYR A 133 11.45 1.43 -8.96
C TYR A 133 12.57 2.32 -8.41
N ALA A 134 13.04 3.29 -9.20
CA ALA A 134 14.04 4.26 -8.74
C ALA A 134 13.53 5.10 -7.55
N ALA A 135 12.26 5.51 -7.57
CA ALA A 135 11.64 6.20 -6.43
C ALA A 135 11.50 5.31 -5.18
N VAL A 136 11.27 4.01 -5.36
CA VAL A 136 11.26 3.03 -4.26
C VAL A 136 12.66 2.84 -3.66
N SER A 137 13.71 2.70 -4.47
CA SER A 137 15.10 2.65 -3.94
C SER A 137 15.51 3.94 -3.25
N TYR A 138 15.05 5.09 -3.75
CA TYR A 138 15.25 6.38 -3.09
C TYR A 138 14.54 6.41 -1.73
N LEU A 139 13.30 5.94 -1.65
CA LEU A 139 12.57 5.78 -0.39
C LEU A 139 13.32 4.85 0.57
N ASP A 140 13.81 3.71 0.08
CA ASP A 140 14.57 2.73 0.86
C ASP A 140 15.82 3.35 1.47
N MET A 141 16.57 4.17 0.72
CA MET A 141 17.68 4.96 1.26
C MET A 141 17.23 5.88 2.41
N GLN A 142 16.12 6.59 2.26
CA GLN A 142 15.61 7.49 3.30
C GLN A 142 15.22 6.73 4.57
N VAL A 143 14.55 5.58 4.42
CA VAL A 143 14.22 4.68 5.53
C VAL A 143 15.49 4.14 6.19
N GLY A 144 16.47 3.70 5.40
CA GLY A 144 17.76 3.20 5.90
C GLY A 144 18.51 4.25 6.71
N LEU A 145 18.51 5.51 6.30
CA LEU A 145 19.10 6.62 7.06
C LEU A 145 18.39 6.84 8.40
N LEU A 146 17.05 6.81 8.42
CA LEU A 146 16.27 6.98 9.64
C LEU A 146 16.49 5.81 10.62
N LEU A 147 16.47 4.57 10.14
CA LEU A 147 16.67 3.38 10.97
C LEU A 147 18.11 3.27 11.48
N ASN A 148 19.11 3.60 10.64
CA ASN A 148 20.50 3.66 11.08
C ASN A 148 20.71 4.75 12.14
N ALA A 149 20.01 5.88 12.04
CA ALA A 149 20.04 6.89 13.09
C ALA A 149 19.40 6.41 14.40
N LEU A 150 18.34 5.58 14.34
CA LEU A 150 17.73 4.94 15.52
C LEU A 150 18.74 4.04 16.27
N ASP A 151 19.56 3.31 15.51
CA ASP A 151 20.70 2.52 16.03
C ASP A 151 21.78 3.43 16.64
N ASP A 152 22.19 4.50 15.93
CA ASP A 152 23.23 5.44 16.40
C ASP A 152 22.85 6.09 17.74
N VAL A 153 21.57 6.41 17.90
CA VAL A 153 21.06 6.95 19.17
C VAL A 153 20.81 5.85 20.22
N GLY A 154 20.95 4.58 19.88
CA GLY A 154 20.83 3.45 20.81
C GLY A 154 19.40 3.20 21.29
N LEU A 155 18.40 3.51 20.45
CA LEU A 155 16.99 3.36 20.77
C LEU A 155 16.34 2.11 20.15
N SER A 156 17.05 1.37 19.31
CA SER A 156 16.51 0.20 18.60
C SER A 156 15.98 -0.88 19.55
N ASN A 157 16.68 -1.17 20.64
CA ASN A 157 16.25 -2.17 21.64
C ASN A 157 15.02 -1.75 22.48
N SER A 158 14.51 -0.53 22.33
CA SER A 158 13.36 -0.01 23.08
C SER A 158 12.29 0.65 22.21
N THR A 159 12.37 0.48 20.90
CA THR A 159 11.45 1.11 19.94
C THR A 159 10.81 0.05 19.05
N ILE A 160 9.48 0.03 19.01
CA ILE A 160 8.74 -0.72 18.00
C ILE A 160 8.82 0.06 16.69
N VAL A 161 9.14 -0.64 15.60
CA VAL A 161 9.15 -0.05 14.25
C VAL A 161 8.09 -0.75 13.42
N VAL A 162 7.20 0.03 12.82
CA VAL A 162 6.18 -0.48 11.89
C VAL A 162 6.36 0.22 10.56
N PHE A 163 6.46 -0.56 9.49
CA PHE A 163 6.53 -0.07 8.13
C PHE A 163 5.31 -0.56 7.35
N THR A 164 4.59 0.38 6.73
CA THR A 164 3.44 0.06 5.88
C THR A 164 3.20 1.14 4.84
N ALA A 165 2.20 0.94 3.98
CA ALA A 165 1.71 1.91 3.01
C ALA A 165 0.20 2.10 3.18
N ASP A 166 -0.33 3.22 2.68
CA ASP A 166 -1.76 3.52 2.68
C ASP A 166 -2.52 2.69 1.65
N HIS A 167 -1.92 2.44 0.48
CA HIS A 167 -2.44 1.57 -0.58
C HIS A 167 -1.33 1.16 -1.57
N GLY A 168 -1.67 0.32 -2.55
CA GLY A 168 -0.81 -0.08 -3.67
C GLY A 168 -0.84 0.88 -4.86
N TRP A 169 -0.27 0.47 -6.00
CA TRP A 169 -0.25 1.26 -7.25
C TRP A 169 0.01 0.34 -8.46
N SER A 170 -0.97 0.20 -9.37
CA SER A 170 -0.86 -0.53 -10.63
C SER A 170 0.14 0.12 -11.57
N LEU A 171 1.04 -0.69 -12.13
CA LEU A 171 2.16 -0.35 -13.01
C LEU A 171 1.98 -0.96 -14.41
N GLY A 172 0.73 -1.04 -14.86
CA GLY A 172 0.32 -1.56 -16.16
C GLY A 172 -0.49 -2.85 -16.09
N GLU A 173 -0.55 -3.53 -14.94
CA GLU A 173 -1.39 -4.71 -14.73
C GLU A 173 -2.85 -4.38 -15.10
N HIS A 174 -3.50 -5.27 -15.84
CA HIS A 174 -4.86 -5.13 -16.38
C HIS A 174 -5.09 -3.89 -17.27
N GLY A 175 -4.01 -3.32 -17.83
CA GLY A 175 -4.07 -2.03 -18.50
C GLY A 175 -4.44 -0.86 -17.57
N GLU A 176 -4.32 -1.05 -16.26
CA GLU A 176 -4.58 -0.03 -15.24
C GLU A 176 -3.30 0.65 -14.77
N TRP A 177 -3.49 1.88 -14.28
CA TRP A 177 -2.47 2.67 -13.61
C TRP A 177 -3.09 3.28 -12.35
N ALA A 178 -2.24 3.60 -11.36
CA ALA A 178 -2.67 4.16 -10.09
C ALA A 178 -3.40 3.15 -9.17
N LYS A 179 -4.42 3.54 -8.41
CA LYS A 179 -4.84 2.78 -7.20
C LYS A 179 -6.34 2.67 -6.99
N TYR A 180 -7.14 3.25 -7.87
CA TYR A 180 -8.55 3.51 -7.61
C TYR A 180 -9.39 2.28 -7.90
N SER A 181 -8.97 1.12 -7.38
CA SER A 181 -9.34 -0.22 -7.82
C SER A 181 -9.39 -1.18 -6.63
N ASN A 182 -10.06 -2.31 -6.83
CA ASN A 182 -10.12 -3.41 -5.87
C ASN A 182 -9.13 -4.55 -6.21
N PHE A 183 -8.30 -4.44 -7.25
CA PHE A 183 -7.27 -5.46 -7.53
C PHE A 183 -6.21 -5.55 -6.43
N ASP A 184 -5.56 -6.72 -6.30
CA ASP A 184 -4.49 -6.94 -5.31
C ASP A 184 -3.36 -5.91 -5.45
N VAL A 185 -3.00 -5.51 -6.68
CA VAL A 185 -1.96 -4.49 -6.93
C VAL A 185 -2.28 -3.11 -6.36
N ALA A 186 -3.56 -2.81 -6.13
CA ALA A 186 -4.04 -1.54 -5.57
C ALA A 186 -4.31 -1.63 -4.06
N THR A 187 -4.68 -2.80 -3.52
CA THR A 187 -5.07 -2.93 -2.10
C THR A 187 -4.02 -3.65 -1.24
N ARG A 188 -3.13 -4.45 -1.82
CA ARG A 188 -2.11 -5.19 -1.07
C ARG A 188 -0.93 -4.28 -0.75
N VAL A 189 -0.67 -4.09 0.53
CA VAL A 189 0.40 -3.22 1.04
C VAL A 189 1.50 -4.01 1.75
N PRO A 190 2.74 -3.50 1.81
CA PRO A 190 3.71 -3.99 2.76
C PRO A 190 3.20 -3.73 4.19
N LEU A 191 3.41 -4.69 5.10
CA LEU A 191 3.15 -4.51 6.51
C LEU A 191 4.22 -5.30 7.29
N MET A 192 5.17 -4.58 7.86
CA MET A 192 6.31 -5.15 8.58
C MET A 192 6.35 -4.59 10.00
N PHE A 193 6.62 -5.46 10.95
CA PHE A 193 6.81 -5.09 12.34
C PHE A 193 8.16 -5.56 12.84
N TYR A 194 8.86 -4.66 13.52
CA TYR A 194 9.97 -4.96 14.38
C TYR A 194 9.56 -4.65 15.81
N VAL A 195 9.65 -5.67 16.68
CA VAL A 195 9.36 -5.57 18.11
C VAL A 195 10.55 -6.12 18.89
N PRO A 196 11.29 -5.27 19.63
CA PRO A 196 12.45 -5.69 20.39
C PRO A 196 12.13 -6.85 21.35
N GLY A 197 12.90 -7.94 21.25
CA GLY A 197 12.73 -9.12 22.09
C GLY A 197 11.59 -10.05 21.70
N MET A 198 10.81 -9.72 20.65
CA MET A 198 9.73 -10.59 20.15
C MET A 198 9.97 -11.02 18.69
N THR A 199 10.18 -10.09 17.76
CA THR A 199 10.46 -10.43 16.35
C THR A 199 11.93 -10.67 16.07
N THR A 200 12.80 -10.25 16.99
CA THR A 200 14.22 -10.58 17.00
C THR A 200 14.69 -10.75 18.43
N SER A 201 15.69 -11.60 18.65
CA SER A 201 16.36 -11.75 19.94
C SER A 201 16.90 -10.40 20.41
N SER A 202 16.91 -10.15 21.72
CA SER A 202 17.55 -8.96 22.28
C SER A 202 19.03 -8.94 21.88
N VAL A 203 19.43 -7.86 21.25
CA VAL A 203 20.74 -7.73 20.64
C VAL A 203 21.75 -7.21 21.66
N SER A 204 22.98 -7.70 21.56
CA SER A 204 24.06 -7.37 22.51
C SER A 204 24.38 -5.87 22.48
N GLN A 205 24.89 -5.34 23.59
CA GLN A 205 25.25 -3.92 23.69
C GLN A 205 26.33 -3.57 22.65
N GLY A 206 25.99 -2.71 21.69
CA GLY A 206 26.89 -2.23 20.62
C GLY A 206 26.69 -2.86 19.25
N GLU A 207 25.81 -3.86 19.12
CA GLU A 207 25.44 -4.45 17.83
C GLU A 207 24.30 -3.64 17.18
N ARG A 208 24.39 -3.45 15.85
CA ARG A 208 23.45 -2.64 15.05
C ARG A 208 22.35 -3.51 14.47
N ILE A 209 21.10 -3.12 14.63
CA ILE A 209 19.94 -3.82 14.07
C ILE A 209 19.71 -3.44 12.61
N PHE A 210 19.88 -2.15 12.31
CA PHE A 210 19.54 -1.50 11.05
C PHE A 210 20.76 -0.75 10.49
N PRO A 211 21.90 -1.42 10.26
CA PRO A 211 23.01 -0.77 9.58
C PRO A 211 22.56 -0.26 8.21
N TYR A 212 22.93 0.98 7.86
CA TYR A 212 22.63 1.52 6.54
C TYR A 212 23.27 0.66 5.44
N LEU A 213 22.47 0.30 4.44
CA LEU A 213 22.91 -0.45 3.27
C LEU A 213 22.81 0.46 2.04
N ASP A 214 23.92 0.61 1.32
CA ASP A 214 23.95 1.42 0.11
C ASP A 214 23.36 0.61 -1.08
N PRO A 215 22.26 1.06 -1.71
CA PRO A 215 21.66 0.37 -2.84
C PRO A 215 22.57 0.29 -4.07
N PHE A 216 23.63 1.11 -4.15
CA PHE A 216 24.63 1.06 -5.22
C PHE A 216 25.76 0.05 -4.94
N SER A 217 25.76 -0.58 -3.77
CA SER A 217 26.71 -1.63 -3.41
C SER A 217 26.15 -3.03 -3.69
N HIS A 218 26.99 -3.94 -4.21
CA HIS A 218 26.59 -5.33 -4.42
C HIS A 218 26.58 -6.08 -3.09
N ILE A 219 25.44 -6.07 -2.40
CA ILE A 219 25.23 -6.88 -1.20
C ILE A 219 24.43 -8.13 -1.60
N LEU A 220 25.02 -9.31 -1.41
CA LEU A 220 24.37 -10.59 -1.63
C LEU A 220 23.70 -11.08 -0.34
N GLY A 221 22.48 -11.61 -0.46
CA GLY A 221 22.02 -12.69 0.43
C GLY A 221 21.25 -12.31 1.69
N LEU A 222 20.51 -11.19 1.73
CA LEU A 222 19.54 -10.99 2.81
C LEU A 222 18.25 -11.77 2.53
N VAL A 223 18.01 -12.81 3.34
CA VAL A 223 16.75 -13.54 3.35
C VAL A 223 15.87 -12.95 4.46
N PRO A 224 14.71 -12.36 4.14
CA PRO A 224 13.78 -11.90 5.17
C PRO A 224 13.37 -13.05 6.09
N GLN A 225 13.61 -12.90 7.39
CA GLN A 225 13.13 -13.82 8.42
C GLN A 225 11.77 -13.36 8.95
N GLY A 226 10.95 -14.29 9.46
CA GLY A 226 9.65 -13.97 10.06
C GLY A 226 8.57 -13.58 9.04
N ARG A 227 8.09 -14.55 8.25
CA ARG A 227 6.98 -14.34 7.30
C ARG A 227 5.71 -14.99 7.82
N SER A 228 4.59 -14.28 7.71
CA SER A 228 3.25 -14.82 7.94
C SER A 228 2.46 -14.79 6.64
N LYS A 229 1.70 -15.87 6.38
CA LYS A 229 0.73 -15.94 5.27
C LYS A 229 -0.69 -15.56 5.71
N LYS A 230 -0.86 -15.13 6.97
CA LYS A 230 -2.18 -14.73 7.47
C LYS A 230 -2.65 -13.46 6.76
N VAL A 231 -3.91 -13.48 6.35
CA VAL A 231 -4.59 -12.32 5.78
C VAL A 231 -4.94 -11.37 6.92
N VAL A 232 -4.55 -10.11 6.79
CA VAL A 232 -4.71 -9.06 7.80
C VAL A 232 -5.08 -7.73 7.13
N GLU A 233 -5.59 -6.79 7.91
CA GLU A 233 -6.07 -5.51 7.43
C GLU A 233 -5.39 -4.33 8.14
N LEU A 234 -5.31 -3.17 7.48
CA LEU A 234 -4.78 -1.95 8.09
C LEU A 234 -5.64 -1.45 9.25
N VAL A 235 -6.93 -1.79 9.31
CA VAL A 235 -7.82 -1.42 10.42
C VAL A 235 -7.39 -2.06 11.74
N SER A 236 -6.63 -3.17 11.70
CA SER A 236 -6.02 -3.81 12.87
C SER A 236 -4.78 -3.08 13.41
N LEU A 237 -4.26 -2.06 12.71
CA LEU A 237 -3.01 -1.39 13.11
C LEU A 237 -3.15 -0.68 14.46
N PHE A 238 -4.30 -0.07 14.75
CA PHE A 238 -4.50 0.67 15.99
C PHE A 238 -4.46 -0.25 17.22
N SER A 239 -5.27 -1.31 17.22
CA SER A 239 -5.31 -2.28 18.32
C SER A 239 -3.97 -3.00 18.50
N THR A 240 -3.30 -3.35 17.39
CA THR A 240 -1.97 -3.99 17.41
C THR A 240 -0.91 -3.09 18.03
N LEU A 241 -0.84 -1.81 17.64
CA LEU A 241 0.12 -0.86 18.21
C LEU A 241 -0.14 -0.61 19.69
N ALA A 242 -1.41 -0.50 20.11
CA ALA A 242 -1.76 -0.33 21.52
C ALA A 242 -1.29 -1.53 22.36
N GLU A 243 -1.54 -2.76 21.89
CA GLU A 243 -1.11 -3.98 22.57
C GLU A 243 0.42 -4.08 22.65
N LEU A 244 1.13 -3.90 21.53
CA LEU A 244 2.59 -3.96 21.48
C LEU A 244 3.26 -2.91 22.38
N ALA A 245 2.68 -1.72 22.48
CA ALA A 245 3.17 -0.66 23.35
C ALA A 245 2.89 -0.92 24.85
N GLY A 246 2.19 -2.00 25.20
CA GLY A 246 1.78 -2.33 26.56
C GLY A 246 0.68 -1.40 27.09
N LEU A 247 -0.12 -0.82 26.20
CA LEU A 247 -1.28 0.00 26.54
C LEU A 247 -2.55 -0.88 26.58
N GLN A 248 -3.61 -0.34 27.18
CA GLN A 248 -4.92 -0.97 27.12
C GLN A 248 -5.41 -0.98 25.67
N VAL A 249 -5.68 -2.18 25.14
CA VAL A 249 -6.28 -2.33 23.80
C VAL A 249 -7.69 -1.75 23.82
N PRO A 250 -8.07 -0.87 22.87
CA PRO A 250 -9.44 -0.37 22.76
C PRO A 250 -10.47 -1.52 22.66
N PRO A 251 -11.67 -1.37 23.24
CA PRO A 251 -12.71 -2.37 23.13
C PRO A 251 -13.19 -2.51 21.68
N VAL A 252 -13.80 -3.64 21.34
CA VAL A 252 -14.43 -3.85 20.03
C VAL A 252 -15.58 -2.86 19.84
N CYS A 253 -15.66 -2.25 18.66
CA CYS A 253 -16.76 -1.35 18.33
C CYS A 253 -18.11 -2.10 18.27
N PRO A 254 -19.22 -1.48 18.70
CA PRO A 254 -20.55 -1.96 18.30
C PRO A 254 -20.72 -1.80 16.78
N GLU A 255 -21.66 -2.53 16.18
CA GLU A 255 -21.92 -2.51 14.74
C GLU A 255 -22.09 -1.09 14.16
N THR A 256 -22.75 -0.20 14.90
CA THR A 256 -22.76 1.23 14.60
C THR A 256 -22.06 2.03 15.68
N SER A 257 -20.91 2.61 15.36
CA SER A 257 -19.97 3.18 16.33
C SER A 257 -19.81 4.71 16.24
N PHE A 258 -20.65 5.43 15.47
CA PHE A 258 -20.54 6.89 15.26
C PHE A 258 -20.52 7.74 16.56
N HIS A 259 -21.12 7.23 17.63
CA HIS A 259 -21.21 7.90 18.94
C HIS A 259 -20.12 7.44 19.93
N VAL A 260 -19.32 6.44 19.57
CA VAL A 260 -18.28 5.86 20.42
C VAL A 260 -16.94 6.53 20.09
N ALA A 261 -16.33 7.18 21.09
CA ALA A 261 -15.10 7.93 20.87
C ALA A 261 -13.83 7.05 20.78
N LEU A 262 -13.83 5.88 21.43
CA LEU A 262 -12.67 4.97 21.48
C LEU A 262 -13.13 3.52 21.45
N CYS A 263 -12.96 2.89 20.28
CA CYS A 263 -13.11 1.46 20.05
C CYS A 263 -12.29 1.05 18.82
N THR A 264 -12.20 -0.24 18.52
CA THR A 264 -11.54 -0.78 17.32
C THR A 264 -12.45 -1.74 16.57
N GLU A 265 -12.49 -1.63 15.24
CA GLU A 265 -13.17 -2.61 14.36
C GLU A 265 -12.22 -3.74 13.95
N GLY A 266 -10.90 -3.46 13.89
CA GLY A 266 -9.87 -4.45 13.64
C GLY A 266 -9.34 -5.09 14.92
N ALA A 267 -9.32 -6.43 14.96
CA ALA A 267 -8.70 -7.18 16.04
C ALA A 267 -7.16 -7.07 15.96
N SER A 268 -6.51 -7.06 17.12
CA SER A 268 -5.05 -7.05 17.19
C SER A 268 -4.45 -8.33 16.58
N ILE A 269 -3.34 -8.17 15.86
CA ILE A 269 -2.64 -9.27 15.18
C ILE A 269 -1.40 -9.76 15.94
N VAL A 270 -1.15 -9.29 17.17
CA VAL A 270 0.02 -9.68 17.99
C VAL A 270 0.13 -11.20 18.17
N ARG A 271 -1.00 -11.91 18.23
CA ARG A 271 -1.05 -13.38 18.27
C ARG A 271 -0.27 -14.08 17.15
N TYR A 272 -0.05 -13.41 16.02
CA TYR A 272 0.71 -13.96 14.89
C TYR A 272 2.22 -13.76 14.97
N PHE A 273 2.74 -13.04 15.97
CA PHE A 273 4.16 -12.70 16.07
C PHE A 273 5.00 -13.82 16.71
N ASN A 274 4.38 -14.67 17.55
CA ASN A 274 5.04 -15.77 18.27
C ASN A 274 4.75 -17.16 17.67
N ALA A 275 3.96 -17.24 16.60
CA ALA A 275 3.64 -18.52 15.99
C ALA A 275 4.84 -19.03 15.17
N SER A 276 5.63 -19.93 15.75
CA SER A 276 6.19 -21.01 14.95
C SER A 276 5.01 -21.67 14.23
N GLU A 277 5.05 -21.82 12.91
CA GLU A 277 3.94 -22.38 12.10
C GLU A 277 3.43 -23.74 12.62
N GLU A 278 4.16 -24.41 13.51
CA GLU A 278 3.85 -25.72 14.11
C GLU A 278 3.09 -25.73 15.45
N LYS A 279 2.81 -24.59 16.12
CA LYS A 279 2.25 -24.59 17.50
C LYS A 279 0.99 -23.75 17.72
N VAL A 280 0.03 -23.82 16.81
CA VAL A 280 -1.35 -23.51 17.14
C VAL A 280 -2.20 -24.70 16.71
N GLU A 281 -2.01 -25.83 17.40
CA GLU A 281 -3.10 -26.78 17.55
C GLU A 281 -4.22 -26.05 18.29
N GLU A 282 -5.46 -26.33 17.87
CA GLU A 282 -6.72 -25.81 18.38
C GLU A 282 -6.76 -25.73 19.92
N GLU A 283 -6.29 -24.64 20.51
CA GLU A 283 -6.75 -24.25 21.83
C GLU A 283 -8.21 -23.80 21.67
N LYS A 284 -9.10 -24.76 21.94
CA LYS A 284 -10.52 -24.53 22.24
C LYS A 284 -10.61 -23.74 23.54
N ASP A 285 -10.27 -22.47 23.49
CA ASP A 285 -10.49 -21.58 24.61
C ASP A 285 -11.96 -21.13 24.63
N GLY A 286 -12.58 -21.33 25.79
CA GLY A 286 -14.00 -21.22 26.09
C GLY A 286 -14.72 -20.07 25.40
N CYS A 287 -15.59 -20.42 24.45
CA CYS A 287 -16.63 -19.53 23.93
C CYS A 287 -17.74 -19.40 25.00
N ASP A 288 -17.91 -18.20 25.55
CA ASP A 288 -19.13 -17.78 26.24
C ASP A 288 -20.22 -17.50 25.20
N ASP A 289 -21.47 -17.87 25.49
CA ASP A 289 -22.63 -18.00 24.57
C ASP A 289 -23.01 -16.70 23.82
N THR A 290 -22.33 -15.59 24.07
CA THR A 290 -22.61 -14.26 23.51
C THR A 290 -21.69 -13.82 22.38
N TYR A 291 -20.60 -14.53 22.09
CA TYR A 291 -19.72 -14.24 20.96
C TYR A 291 -19.83 -15.36 19.91
N ARG A 292 -20.35 -15.01 18.73
CA ARG A 292 -20.40 -15.91 17.57
C ARG A 292 -18.98 -16.39 17.24
N CYS A 293 -18.69 -17.63 17.62
CA CYS A 293 -17.48 -18.33 17.22
C CYS A 293 -17.62 -18.78 15.76
N PHE A 294 -17.38 -17.85 14.84
CA PHE A 294 -17.09 -18.24 13.47
C PHE A 294 -15.63 -18.68 13.40
N ASN A 295 -15.42 -19.95 13.06
CA ASN A 295 -14.20 -20.43 12.39
C ASN A 295 -14.10 -19.77 11.00
N GLU A 296 -14.18 -18.44 10.95
CA GLU A 296 -14.15 -17.68 9.72
C GLU A 296 -12.71 -17.70 9.20
N GLU A 297 -12.56 -18.15 7.95
CA GLU A 297 -11.32 -17.97 7.21
C GLU A 297 -10.87 -16.51 7.33
N PRO A 298 -9.58 -16.23 7.58
CA PRO A 298 -9.12 -14.86 7.70
C PRO A 298 -9.36 -14.14 6.37
N VAL A 299 -10.14 -13.07 6.44
CA VAL A 299 -10.52 -12.22 5.31
C VAL A 299 -9.89 -10.84 5.48
N ALA A 300 -9.46 -10.25 4.37
CA ALA A 300 -9.24 -8.81 4.26
C ALA A 300 -10.33 -8.19 3.38
N PHE A 301 -10.96 -7.13 3.87
CA PHE A 301 -11.97 -6.38 3.14
C PHE A 301 -11.34 -5.19 2.45
N SER A 302 -11.88 -4.86 1.28
CA SER A 302 -11.55 -3.64 0.54
C SER A 302 -12.81 -3.15 -0.15
N GLN A 303 -12.90 -1.85 -0.42
CA GLN A 303 -14.02 -1.31 -1.16
C GLN A 303 -13.63 -0.07 -1.95
N TYR A 304 -14.33 0.16 -3.06
CA TYR A 304 -14.13 1.35 -3.87
C TYR A 304 -15.43 1.88 -4.49
N PRO A 305 -15.71 3.19 -4.43
CA PRO A 305 -16.93 3.77 -5.00
C PRO A 305 -16.81 4.07 -6.50
N ARG A 306 -17.94 4.01 -7.20
CA ARG A 306 -18.08 4.45 -8.60
C ARG A 306 -19.30 5.36 -8.80
N PRO A 307 -19.20 6.34 -9.71
CA PRO A 307 -20.32 7.22 -10.03
C PRO A 307 -21.28 6.62 -11.07
N ALA A 308 -20.83 5.64 -11.86
CA ALA A 308 -21.57 4.97 -12.93
C ALA A 308 -20.87 3.65 -13.30
N ASP A 309 -21.56 2.81 -14.08
CA ASP A 309 -21.03 1.53 -14.60
C ASP A 309 -19.91 1.70 -15.63
N THR A 310 -19.91 2.80 -16.37
CA THR A 310 -18.91 3.07 -17.39
C THR A 310 -17.87 4.07 -16.87
N PRO A 311 -16.57 3.88 -17.17
CA PRO A 311 -15.54 4.84 -16.78
C PRO A 311 -15.81 6.23 -17.34
N GLN A 312 -15.82 7.21 -16.44
CA GLN A 312 -16.01 8.63 -16.74
C GLN A 312 -14.98 9.48 -15.99
N TRP A 313 -14.97 10.79 -16.26
CA TRP A 313 -13.94 11.72 -15.77
C TRP A 313 -13.73 11.74 -14.25
N ASN A 314 -14.73 11.33 -13.45
CA ASN A 314 -14.66 11.25 -11.99
C ASN A 314 -14.70 9.81 -11.44
N SER A 315 -14.56 8.77 -12.27
CA SER A 315 -14.61 7.36 -11.79
C SER A 315 -13.46 7.00 -10.85
N ASP A 316 -12.31 7.66 -10.98
CA ASP A 316 -11.19 7.51 -10.05
C ASP A 316 -11.53 8.05 -8.66
N LYS A 317 -12.20 9.21 -8.56
CA LYS A 317 -12.42 9.92 -7.29
C LYS A 317 -13.81 10.58 -7.27
N PRO A 318 -14.90 9.79 -7.25
CA PRO A 318 -16.23 10.35 -7.21
C PRO A 318 -16.43 11.11 -5.89
N LYS A 319 -17.08 12.28 -5.96
CA LYS A 319 -17.50 12.99 -4.74
C LYS A 319 -18.65 12.20 -4.11
N LEU A 320 -18.81 12.27 -2.78
CA LEU A 320 -19.86 11.53 -2.05
C LEU A 320 -21.24 11.62 -2.73
N LYS A 321 -21.69 12.84 -3.09
CA LYS A 321 -22.98 13.08 -3.75
C LYS A 321 -23.13 12.44 -5.15
N ASP A 322 -22.02 12.08 -5.78
CA ASP A 322 -21.96 11.51 -7.13
C ASP A 322 -21.80 9.98 -7.10
N ILE A 323 -21.55 9.37 -5.94
CA ILE A 323 -21.43 7.91 -5.79
C ILE A 323 -22.79 7.27 -6.05
N ARG A 324 -22.82 6.25 -6.90
CA ARG A 324 -24.03 5.46 -7.21
C ARG A 324 -23.83 3.97 -7.02
N ILE A 325 -22.58 3.52 -7.03
CA ILE A 325 -22.19 2.12 -6.94
C ILE A 325 -21.05 2.02 -5.92
N MET A 326 -21.05 0.96 -5.12
CA MET A 326 -19.93 0.60 -4.25
C MET A 326 -19.48 -0.82 -4.59
N GLY A 327 -18.21 -1.00 -4.91
CA GLY A 327 -17.60 -2.33 -5.07
C GLY A 327 -17.08 -2.80 -3.73
N TYR A 328 -17.73 -3.81 -3.13
CA TYR A 328 -17.25 -4.47 -1.91
C TYR A 328 -16.48 -5.72 -2.28
N SER A 329 -15.27 -5.85 -1.76
CA SER A 329 -14.34 -6.94 -2.08
C SER A 329 -13.88 -7.68 -0.84
N MET A 330 -13.88 -9.00 -0.92
CA MET A 330 -13.40 -9.94 0.08
C MET A 330 -12.19 -10.68 -0.49
N ARG A 331 -11.09 -10.69 0.26
CA ARG A 331 -9.85 -11.41 -0.08
C ARG A 331 -9.56 -12.45 1.00
N THR A 332 -9.64 -13.73 0.66
CA THR A 332 -9.20 -14.87 1.50
C THR A 332 -7.77 -15.25 1.13
N ILE A 333 -7.23 -16.40 1.54
CA ILE A 333 -5.97 -16.91 0.98
C ILE A 333 -6.14 -17.48 -0.44
N ASP A 334 -7.35 -17.94 -0.76
CA ASP A 334 -7.64 -18.74 -1.96
C ASP A 334 -8.23 -17.91 -3.11
N TYR A 335 -8.93 -16.82 -2.81
CA TYR A 335 -9.60 -16.03 -3.85
C TYR A 335 -9.82 -14.57 -3.46
N ARG A 336 -10.13 -13.77 -4.48
CA ARG A 336 -10.77 -12.46 -4.35
C ARG A 336 -12.18 -12.54 -4.94
N TYR A 337 -13.17 -12.10 -4.18
CA TYR A 337 -14.57 -11.99 -4.60
C TYR A 337 -15.03 -10.55 -4.45
N THR A 338 -15.54 -9.93 -5.51
CA THR A 338 -16.05 -8.54 -5.49
C THR A 338 -17.45 -8.48 -6.07
N VAL A 339 -18.33 -7.71 -5.44
CA VAL A 339 -19.63 -7.34 -6.00
C VAL A 339 -19.80 -5.83 -6.05
N TRP A 340 -20.21 -5.33 -7.21
CA TRP A 340 -20.50 -3.93 -7.45
C TRP A 340 -21.99 -3.72 -7.31
N VAL A 341 -22.41 -3.07 -6.23
CA VAL A 341 -23.83 -2.94 -5.86
C VAL A 341 -24.26 -1.49 -5.84
N GLN A 342 -25.55 -1.24 -6.04
CA GLN A 342 -26.11 0.10 -5.90
C GLN A 342 -25.84 0.66 -4.50
N PHE A 343 -25.44 1.93 -4.43
CA PHE A 343 -25.16 2.65 -3.20
C PHE A 343 -25.90 4.00 -3.16
N ASN A 344 -26.60 4.25 -2.05
CA ASN A 344 -27.27 5.51 -1.79
C ASN A 344 -26.43 6.39 -0.85
N PRO A 345 -25.83 7.49 -1.34
CA PRO A 345 -24.97 8.34 -0.52
C PRO A 345 -25.71 9.24 0.47
N ASN A 346 -27.05 9.35 0.39
CA ASN A 346 -27.82 10.20 1.31
C ASN A 346 -28.04 9.54 2.68
N ASN A 347 -28.13 8.21 2.70
CA ASN A 347 -28.36 7.41 3.90
C ASN A 347 -27.27 6.36 4.14
N PHE A 348 -26.23 6.32 3.28
CA PHE A 348 -25.11 5.38 3.36
C PHE A 348 -25.52 3.90 3.28
N SER A 349 -26.56 3.56 2.50
CA SER A 349 -27.02 2.18 2.32
C SER A 349 -26.53 1.56 1.01
N ALA A 350 -26.03 0.32 1.09
CA ALA A 350 -25.76 -0.55 -0.06
C ALA A 350 -26.94 -1.51 -0.29
N ASN A 351 -27.34 -1.69 -1.55
CA ASN A 351 -28.41 -2.63 -1.93
C ASN A 351 -27.83 -3.89 -2.58
N PHE A 352 -27.63 -4.94 -1.80
CA PHE A 352 -27.07 -6.21 -2.27
C PHE A 352 -28.02 -7.03 -3.17
N GLU A 353 -29.28 -6.61 -3.34
CA GLU A 353 -30.19 -7.19 -4.34
C GLU A 353 -30.02 -6.54 -5.72
N ASP A 354 -29.37 -5.37 -5.80
CA ASP A 354 -29.10 -4.63 -7.04
C ASP A 354 -27.60 -4.70 -7.38
N VAL A 355 -27.20 -5.87 -7.91
CA VAL A 355 -25.84 -6.18 -8.33
C VAL A 355 -25.63 -5.77 -9.78
N HIS A 356 -24.72 -4.83 -10.01
CA HIS A 356 -24.35 -4.33 -11.33
C HIS A 356 -23.35 -5.25 -12.05
N ALA A 357 -22.39 -5.78 -11.30
CA ALA A 357 -21.38 -6.71 -11.79
C ALA A 357 -20.71 -7.46 -10.63
N GLY A 358 -20.04 -8.57 -10.95
CA GLY A 358 -19.25 -9.32 -10.00
C GLY A 358 -17.92 -9.79 -10.57
N GLU A 359 -16.98 -10.05 -9.68
CA GLU A 359 -15.62 -10.50 -9.97
C GLU A 359 -15.25 -11.65 -9.04
N LEU A 360 -14.67 -12.72 -9.59
CA LEU A 360 -14.09 -13.81 -8.83
C LEU A 360 -12.78 -14.25 -9.49
N TYR A 361 -11.69 -14.16 -8.72
CA TYR A 361 -10.34 -14.53 -9.13
C TYR A 361 -9.74 -15.50 -8.13
N MET A 362 -9.24 -16.65 -8.62
CA MET A 362 -8.67 -17.72 -7.79
C MET A 362 -7.16 -17.57 -7.71
N VAL A 363 -6.59 -17.47 -6.51
CA VAL A 363 -5.17 -17.17 -6.28
C VAL A 363 -4.25 -18.25 -6.82
N GLU A 364 -4.62 -19.53 -6.67
CA GLU A 364 -3.77 -20.64 -7.11
C GLU A 364 -3.65 -20.72 -8.63
N THR A 365 -4.77 -20.56 -9.34
CA THR A 365 -4.84 -20.76 -10.81
C THR A 365 -4.72 -19.46 -11.61
N ASP A 366 -5.00 -18.33 -10.97
CA ASP A 366 -5.03 -16.99 -11.58
C ASP A 366 -4.44 -15.94 -10.61
N PRO A 367 -3.14 -16.05 -10.26
CA PRO A 367 -2.51 -15.16 -9.29
C PRO A 367 -2.43 -13.70 -9.75
N ASN A 368 -2.51 -13.45 -11.06
CA ASN A 368 -2.52 -12.12 -11.65
C ASN A 368 -3.93 -11.51 -11.73
N GLN A 369 -4.99 -12.30 -11.52
CA GLN A 369 -6.38 -11.83 -11.56
C GLN A 369 -6.83 -11.44 -12.99
N ASP A 370 -6.40 -12.20 -13.99
CA ASP A 370 -6.68 -11.97 -15.40
C ASP A 370 -8.01 -12.60 -15.88
N TYR A 371 -8.50 -13.64 -15.20
CA TYR A 371 -9.60 -14.48 -15.66
C TYR A 371 -10.77 -14.46 -14.68
N ASN A 372 -11.65 -13.46 -14.83
CA ASN A 372 -12.87 -13.38 -14.04
C ASN A 372 -13.80 -14.57 -14.31
N ILE A 373 -14.07 -15.37 -13.28
CA ILE A 373 -14.96 -16.55 -13.34
C ILE A 373 -16.30 -16.35 -12.62
N TYR A 374 -16.66 -15.12 -12.21
CA TYR A 374 -17.90 -14.84 -11.47
C TYR A 374 -19.14 -15.46 -12.13
N ASN A 375 -19.35 -15.20 -13.43
CA ASN A 375 -20.49 -15.74 -14.20
C ASN A 375 -20.44 -17.26 -14.47
N ASN A 376 -19.31 -17.92 -14.22
CA ASN A 376 -19.19 -19.37 -14.37
C ASN A 376 -19.59 -20.13 -13.09
N THR A 377 -19.81 -19.40 -11.98
CA THR A 377 -20.25 -19.98 -10.72
C THR A 377 -21.77 -19.90 -10.59
N SER A 378 -22.36 -20.81 -9.82
CA SER A 378 -23.81 -20.94 -9.58
C SER A 378 -24.44 -19.74 -8.84
N HIS A 379 -23.70 -18.65 -8.65
CA HIS A 379 -24.08 -17.42 -7.94
C HIS A 379 -24.27 -16.22 -8.89
N GLY A 380 -24.18 -16.43 -10.21
CA GLY A 380 -24.40 -15.42 -11.24
C GLY A 380 -25.85 -15.24 -11.66
#